data_AF-A0A6P0X444-F1
#
_entry.id   AF-A0A6P0X444-F1
#
_cell.length_a   1.000
_cell.length_b   1.000
_cell.length_c   1.000
_cell.angle_alpha   90.00
_cell.angle_beta   90.00
_cell.angle_gamma   90.00
#
_symmetry.space_group_name_H-M   'P 1'
#
loop_
_entity.id
_entity.type
_entity.pdbx_description
1 polymer ?
#
loop_
_entity_poly.entity_id
_entity_poly.type
_entity_poly.pdbx_seq_one_letter_code
_entity_poly.pdbx_strand_id
1 'polypeptide(L)'
;MQDDPPFSGETLEEVIRERRDYLLSSIDDDEWELLFQVMKKQTVRGDMEHNILLRSMFVFEYRDRDGQWFDINPVLAESPKFKSWLKQNN
;
A
#
# COMPACT_ATOMS: atom_id res chain seq x y z
N MET A 1 16.79 -13.26 21.36
CA MET A 1 15.36 -12.91 21.37
C MET A 1 15.28 -11.50 20.85
N GLN A 2 14.32 -11.21 19.97
CA GLN A 2 14.07 -9.85 19.55
C GLN A 2 13.42 -9.16 20.75
N ASP A 3 14.08 -8.17 21.34
CA ASP A 3 13.55 -7.47 22.50
C ASP A 3 12.25 -6.75 22.14
N ASP A 4 11.29 -6.75 23.05
CA ASP A 4 10.05 -6.01 22.85
C ASP A 4 10.37 -4.53 22.62
N PRO A 5 9.72 -3.87 21.64
CA PRO A 5 10.00 -2.48 21.37
C PRO A 5 9.70 -1.60 22.60
N PRO A 6 10.42 -0.47 22.78
CA PRO A 6 10.22 0.43 23.91
C PRO A 6 8.96 1.32 23.75
N PHE A 7 7.88 0.76 23.22
CA PHE A 7 6.59 1.41 23.02
C PHE A 7 5.45 0.41 23.23
N SER A 8 4.32 0.91 23.71
CA SER A 8 3.14 0.07 23.90
C SER A 8 2.52 -0.31 22.55
N GLY A 9 1.82 -1.45 22.52
CA GLY A 9 1.02 -1.84 21.35
C GLY A 9 -0.05 -0.81 21.01
N GLU A 10 -0.67 -0.17 22.01
CA GLU A 10 -1.68 0.88 21.79
C GLU A 10 -1.08 2.10 21.07
N THR A 11 0.11 2.55 21.49
CA THR A 11 0.85 3.63 20.83
C THR A 11 1.19 3.27 19.39
N LEU A 12 1.57 2.01 19.13
CA LEU A 12 1.86 1.53 17.79
C LEU A 12 0.60 1.57 16.90
N GLU A 13 -0.53 1.07 17.40
CA GLU A 13 -1.81 1.06 16.69
C GLU A 13 -2.36 2.47 16.42
N GLU A 14 -2.12 3.42 17.32
CA GLU A 14 -2.46 4.83 17.09
C GLU A 14 -1.65 5.42 15.93
N VAL A 15 -0.32 5.28 15.94
CA VAL A 15 0.54 5.80 14.86
C VAL A 15 0.25 5.12 13.52
N ILE A 16 -0.06 3.83 13.50
CA ILE A 16 -0.47 3.12 12.27
C ILE A 16 -1.78 3.70 11.71
N ARG A 17 -2.77 3.96 12.56
CA ARG A 17 -4.05 4.57 12.14
C ARG A 17 -3.86 5.99 11.61
N GLU A 18 -3.08 6.81 12.29
CA GLU A 18 -2.77 8.16 11.83
C GLU A 18 -2.07 8.14 10.46
N ARG A 19 -1.09 7.24 10.29
CA ARG A 19 -0.40 7.07 9.01
C ARG A 19 -1.35 6.62 7.91
N ARG A 20 -2.28 5.72 8.21
CA ARG A 20 -3.31 5.28 7.27
C ARG A 20 -4.17 6.45 6.83
N ASP A 21 -4.71 7.20 7.77
CA ASP A 21 -5.66 8.27 7.48
C ASP A 21 -4.97 9.39 6.68
N TYR A 22 -3.71 9.70 7.01
CA TYR A 22 -2.87 10.59 6.21
C TYR A 22 -2.71 10.10 4.77
N LEU A 23 -2.27 8.86 4.56
CA LEU A 23 -2.07 8.31 3.21
C LEU A 23 -3.39 8.27 2.43
N LEU A 24 -4.49 7.81 3.05
CA LEU A 24 -5.81 7.78 2.41
C LEU A 24 -6.27 9.17 1.99
N SER A 25 -6.03 10.20 2.81
CA SER A 25 -6.39 11.58 2.48
C SER A 25 -5.59 12.17 1.32
N SER A 26 -4.40 11.60 1.06
CA SER A 26 -3.50 12.05 -0.01
C SER A 26 -3.72 11.38 -1.35
N ILE A 27 -4.49 10.28 -1.40
CA ILE A 27 -4.74 9.53 -2.64
C ILE A 27 -5.95 10.12 -3.36
N ASP A 28 -5.74 10.64 -4.57
CA ASP A 28 -6.84 11.05 -5.44
C ASP A 28 -7.44 9.89 -6.26
N ASP A 29 -8.53 10.15 -6.99
CA ASP A 29 -9.22 9.10 -7.74
C ASP A 29 -8.40 8.53 -8.91
N ASP A 30 -7.53 9.35 -9.54
CA ASP A 30 -6.66 8.92 -10.64
C ASP A 30 -5.55 8.01 -10.11
N GLU A 31 -4.98 8.34 -8.95
CA GLU A 31 -4.00 7.52 -8.24
C GLU A 31 -4.60 6.19 -7.77
N TRP A 32 -5.87 6.19 -7.34
CA TRP A 32 -6.59 4.94 -7.04
C TRP A 32 -6.74 4.06 -8.28
N GLU A 33 -7.13 4.64 -9.42
CA GLU A 33 -7.26 3.91 -10.67
C GLU A 33 -5.91 3.30 -11.09
N LEU A 34 -4.85 4.12 -11.07
CA LEU A 34 -3.50 3.68 -11.39
C LEU A 34 -3.06 2.54 -10.46
N LEU A 35 -3.30 2.67 -9.16
CA LEU A 35 -2.97 1.64 -8.18
C LEU A 35 -3.67 0.31 -8.51
N PHE A 36 -4.95 0.34 -8.85
CA PHE A 36 -5.68 -0.87 -9.26
C PHE A 36 -5.16 -1.45 -10.57
N GLN A 37 -4.69 -0.63 -11.51
CA GLN A 37 -4.04 -1.11 -12.72
C GLN A 37 -2.73 -1.85 -12.40
N VAL A 38 -1.90 -1.31 -11.49
CA VAL A 38 -0.67 -1.98 -11.05
C VAL A 38 -0.96 -3.33 -10.42
N MET A 39 -1.95 -3.39 -9.52
CA MET A 39 -2.34 -4.65 -8.86
C MET A 39 -2.78 -5.72 -9.86
N LYS A 40 -3.49 -5.33 -10.93
CA LYS A 40 -3.91 -6.27 -11.99
C LYS A 40 -2.78 -6.70 -12.91
N LYS A 41 -1.92 -5.76 -13.31
CA LYS A 41 -0.89 -6.00 -14.33
C LYS A 41 0.41 -6.55 -13.74
N GLN A 42 0.62 -6.41 -12.42
CA GLN A 42 1.85 -6.78 -11.71
C GLN A 42 3.12 -6.24 -12.37
N THR A 43 2.99 -5.11 -13.08
CA THR A 43 4.07 -4.55 -13.89
C THR A 43 4.09 -3.05 -13.70
N VAL A 44 5.17 -2.53 -13.14
CA VAL A 44 5.55 -1.13 -13.22
C VAL A 44 6.45 -0.99 -14.43
N ARG A 45 5.89 -0.66 -15.61
CA ARG A 45 6.76 -0.15 -16.69
C ARG A 45 7.24 1.22 -16.21
N GLY A 46 8.48 1.59 -16.50
CA GLY A 46 9.14 2.80 -15.97
C GLY A 46 8.56 4.12 -16.46
N ASP A 47 7.23 4.24 -16.50
CA ASP A 47 6.53 5.47 -16.73
C ASP A 47 6.53 6.35 -15.46
N MET A 48 6.19 7.61 -15.67
CA MET A 48 6.22 8.64 -14.64
C MET A 48 5.14 8.41 -13.58
N GLU A 49 3.99 7.87 -14.00
CA GLU A 49 2.80 7.66 -13.16
C GLU A 49 3.07 6.60 -12.08
N HIS A 50 3.73 5.50 -12.42
CA HIS A 50 4.04 4.46 -11.43
C HIS A 50 5.14 4.90 -10.45
N ASN A 51 6.05 5.79 -10.87
CA ASN A 51 7.00 6.42 -9.95
C ASN A 51 6.29 7.30 -8.90
N ILE A 52 5.13 7.87 -9.23
CA ILE A 52 4.31 8.61 -8.27
C ILE A 52 3.82 7.65 -7.18
N LEU A 53 3.24 6.50 -7.55
CA LEU A 53 2.74 5.53 -6.55
C LEU A 53 3.84 5.01 -5.60
N LEU A 54 5.05 4.77 -6.12
CA LEU A 54 6.19 4.34 -5.31
C LEU A 54 6.66 5.46 -4.37
N ARG A 55 6.76 6.71 -4.86
CA ARG A 55 7.19 7.86 -4.05
C ARG A 55 6.17 8.26 -3.00
N SER A 56 4.88 8.13 -3.31
CA SER A 56 3.78 8.36 -2.38
C SER A 56 3.60 7.21 -1.38
N MET A 57 4.36 6.12 -1.52
CA MET A 57 4.30 4.93 -0.66
C MET A 57 2.95 4.22 -0.71
N PHE A 58 2.22 4.29 -1.82
CA PHE A 58 0.92 3.64 -1.97
C PHE A 58 1.06 2.17 -2.38
N VAL A 59 2.14 1.86 -3.10
CA VAL A 59 2.51 0.51 -3.52
C VAL A 59 3.95 0.24 -3.12
N PHE A 60 4.24 -1.02 -2.82
CA PHE A 60 5.60 -1.49 -2.61
C PHE A 60 5.97 -2.54 -3.64
N GLU A 61 7.25 -2.56 -3.96
CA GLU A 61 7.89 -3.68 -4.63
C GLU A 61 8.36 -4.68 -3.57
N TYR A 62 7.79 -5.87 -3.58
CA TYR A 62 8.22 -6.99 -2.75
C TYR A 62 9.16 -7.87 -3.56
N ARG A 63 10.13 -8.47 -2.88
CA ARG A 63 11.13 -9.33 -3.49
C ARG A 63 11.39 -10.53 -2.61
N ASP A 64 11.43 -11.70 -3.23
CA ASP A 64 11.89 -12.93 -2.61
C ASP A 64 12.83 -13.71 -3.55
N ARG A 65 13.02 -15.00 -3.28
CA ARG A 65 13.89 -15.86 -4.10
C ARG A 65 13.28 -16.20 -5.47
N ASP A 66 11.97 -16.14 -5.60
CA ASP A 66 11.21 -16.56 -6.77
C ASP A 66 10.85 -15.38 -7.69
N GLY A 67 10.95 -14.15 -7.20
CA GLY A 67 10.90 -12.96 -8.04
C GLY A 67 10.58 -11.68 -7.29
N GLN A 68 9.99 -10.74 -8.05
CA GLN A 68 9.48 -9.48 -7.53
C GLN A 68 8.02 -9.30 -7.94
N TRP A 69 7.22 -8.73 -7.06
CA TRP A 69 5.82 -8.38 -7.34
C TRP A 69 5.48 -7.06 -6.67
N PHE A 70 4.37 -6.46 -7.10
CA PHE A 70 3.89 -5.22 -6.53
C PHE A 70 2.63 -5.49 -5.72
N ASP A 71 2.61 -4.97 -4.49
CA ASP A 71 1.41 -5.02 -3.67
C ASP A 71 1.17 -3.68 -2.99
N ILE A 72 -0.08 -3.42 -2.67
CA ILE A 72 -0.49 -2.21 -1.97
C ILE A 72 0.26 -2.09 -0.64
N ASN A 73 0.50 -0.86 -0.19
CA ASN A 73 0.98 -0.63 1.17
C ASN A 73 0.00 -1.28 2.18
N PRO A 74 0.47 -2.13 3.12
CA PRO A 74 -0.39 -2.84 4.06
C PRO A 74 -1.33 -1.92 4.86
N VAL A 75 -0.87 -0.70 5.15
CA VAL A 75 -1.66 0.31 5.84
C VAL A 75 -2.91 0.70 5.02
N LEU A 76 -2.80 0.74 3.70
CA LEU A 76 -3.90 1.04 2.77
C LEU A 76 -4.74 -0.19 2.42
N ALA A 77 -4.18 -1.40 2.53
CA ALA A 77 -4.89 -2.66 2.28
C ALA A 77 -6.14 -2.80 3.17
N GLU A 78 -6.11 -2.19 4.36
CA GLU A 78 -7.21 -2.22 5.31
C GLU A 78 -8.36 -1.25 4.96
N SER A 79 -8.19 -0.39 3.95
CA SER A 79 -9.17 0.62 3.58
C SER A 79 -10.44 0.04 2.98
N PRO A 80 -11.63 0.66 3.21
CA PRO A 80 -12.88 0.19 2.63
C PRO A 80 -12.88 0.14 1.10
N LYS A 81 -12.22 1.11 0.44
CA LYS A 81 -12.15 1.20 -1.03
C LYS A 81 -11.37 0.01 -1.60
N PHE A 82 -10.18 -0.28 -1.07
CA PHE A 82 -9.39 -1.42 -1.50
C PHE A 82 -10.07 -2.77 -1.22
N LYS A 83 -10.64 -2.96 -0.02
CA LYS A 83 -11.39 -4.19 0.31
C LYS A 83 -12.59 -4.43 -0.62
N SER A 84 -13.28 -3.35 -1.01
CA SER A 84 -14.40 -3.45 -1.94
C SER A 84 -13.94 -3.83 -3.34
N TRP A 85 -12.83 -3.25 -3.81
CA TRP A 85 -12.20 -3.62 -5.07
C TRP A 85 -11.74 -5.08 -5.07
N LEU A 86 -11.06 -5.53 -4.01
CA LEU A 86 -10.57 -6.91 -3.89
C LEU A 86 -11.71 -7.93 -3.97
N LYS A 87 -12.85 -7.66 -3.30
CA LYS A 87 -14.05 -8.51 -3.37
C LYS A 87 -14.67 -8.60 -4.77
N GLN A 88 -14.47 -7.59 -5.62
CA GLN A 88 -15.02 -7.57 -6.98
C GLN A 88 -14.08 -8.23 -8.00
N ASN A 89 -12.81 -8.44 -7.64
CA ASN A 89 -11.76 -8.94 -8.54
C ASN A 89 -11.13 -10.27 -8.06
N ASN A 90 -11.64 -10.85 -6.96
CA ASN A 90 -11.43 -12.23 -6.50
C ASN A 90 -12.60 -13.12 -6.91
#